data_AF-A0A0M8PWG1-F1
#
_entry.id   AF-A0A0M8PWG1-F1
#
_cell.length_a   1.000
_cell.length_b   1.000
_cell.length_c   1.000
_cell.angle_alpha   90.00
_cell.angle_beta   90.00
_cell.angle_gamma   90.00
#
_symmetry.space_group_name_H-M   'P 1'
#
loop_
_entity.id
_entity.type
_entity.pdbx_description
1 polymer ?
#
loop_
_entity_poly.entity_id
_entity_poly.type
_entity_poly.pdbx_seq_one_letter_code
_entity_poly.pdbx_strand_id
1 'polypeptide(L)'
;MTDQLQHYPSVQNIRGLGLLIGIECREPISPIIQELLQQGLLVLTAGTHVIRLAPSLLITKEEIDQAVDLIENALESIEKKEDYS
;
A
#
# COMPACT_ATOMS: atom_id res chain seq x y z
N MET A 1 -9.71 3.68 -9.18
CA MET A 1 -9.55 3.30 -7.76
C MET A 1 -8.08 3.04 -7.45
N THR A 2 -7.37 2.15 -8.14
CA THR A 2 -5.92 1.98 -7.96
C THR A 2 -5.02 3.02 -8.66
N ASP A 3 -5.52 3.77 -9.66
CA ASP A 3 -4.74 4.80 -10.37
C ASP A 3 -4.25 5.97 -9.50
N GLN A 4 -4.90 6.27 -8.38
CA GLN A 4 -4.48 7.37 -7.50
C GLN A 4 -3.13 7.10 -6.83
N LEU A 5 -2.87 5.84 -6.47
CA LEU A 5 -1.60 5.42 -5.87
C LEU A 5 -0.44 5.54 -6.87
N GLN A 6 -0.70 5.54 -8.18
CA GLN A 6 0.35 5.62 -9.21
C GLN A 6 0.97 7.04 -9.33
N HIS A 7 0.34 8.06 -8.73
CA HIS A 7 0.90 9.41 -8.69
C HIS A 7 1.97 9.60 -7.62
N TYR A 8 2.08 8.69 -6.65
CA TYR A 8 3.09 8.79 -5.61
C TYR A 8 4.46 8.35 -6.14
N PRO A 9 5.53 9.15 -5.95
CA PRO A 9 6.86 8.82 -6.45
C PRO A 9 7.44 7.55 -5.83
N SER A 10 7.00 7.20 -4.62
CA SER A 10 7.34 5.95 -3.94
C SER A 10 6.70 4.71 -4.58
N VAL A 11 5.64 4.85 -5.39
CA VAL A 11 4.99 3.74 -6.10
C VAL A 11 5.54 3.60 -7.52
N GLN A 12 6.17 2.46 -7.81
CA GLN A 12 6.75 2.15 -9.12
C GLN A 12 5.73 1.54 -10.07
N ASN A 13 4.92 0.60 -9.59
CA ASN A 13 3.95 -0.12 -10.42
C ASN A 13 2.82 -0.69 -9.57
N ILE A 14 1.62 -0.81 -10.13
CA ILE A 14 0.49 -1.45 -9.47
C ILE A 14 -0.04 -2.53 -10.40
N ARG A 15 -0.07 -3.77 -9.91
CA ARG A 15 -0.55 -4.94 -10.65
C ARG A 15 -1.59 -5.66 -9.82
N GLY A 16 -2.80 -5.81 -10.33
CA GLY A 16 -3.86 -6.55 -9.65
C GLY A 16 -4.54 -7.54 -10.58
N LEU A 17 -4.92 -8.71 -10.05
CA LEU A 17 -5.71 -9.71 -10.78
C LEU A 17 -6.85 -10.18 -9.87
N GLY A 18 -8.05 -9.65 -10.12
CA GLY A 18 -9.21 -9.88 -9.27
C GLY A 18 -9.04 -9.20 -7.90
N LEU A 19 -9.06 -9.99 -6.83
CA LEU A 19 -8.88 -9.51 -5.45
C LEU A 19 -7.41 -9.34 -5.06
N LEU A 20 -6.48 -9.95 -5.79
CA LEU A 20 -5.07 -9.94 -5.42
C LEU A 20 -4.39 -8.71 -6.04
N ILE A 21 -3.98 -7.77 -5.20
CA ILE A 21 -3.36 -6.50 -5.62
C ILE A 21 -1.89 -6.53 -5.17
N GLY A 22 -0.99 -6.22 -6.09
CA GLY A 22 0.45 -6.09 -5.89
C GLY A 22 0.90 -4.67 -6.18
N ILE A 23 1.42 -3.98 -5.18
CA ILE A 23 1.95 -2.62 -5.30
C ILE A 23 3.48 -2.73 -5.21
N GLU A 24 4.15 -2.41 -6.30
CA GLU A 24 5.60 -2.29 -6.38
C GLU A 24 5.98 -0.84 -6.05
N CYS A 25 6.82 -0.67 -5.04
CA CYS A 25 7.36 0.61 -4.60
C CYS A 25 8.83 0.75 -5.02
N ARG A 26 9.31 1.97 -5.24
CA ARG A 26 10.74 2.22 -5.49
C ARG A 26 11.60 2.09 -4.23
N GLU A 27 10.98 2.30 -3.09
CA GLU A 27 11.63 2.42 -1.80
C GLU A 27 11.38 1.17 -0.94
N PRO A 28 12.22 0.91 0.07
CA PRO A 28 11.97 -0.17 1.01
C PRO A 28 10.60 0.00 1.66
N ILE A 29 9.78 -1.05 1.56
CA ILE A 29 8.40 -1.03 2.08
C ILE A 29 8.32 -1.25 3.59
N SER A 30 9.44 -1.54 4.26
CA SER A 30 9.51 -1.76 5.71
C SER A 30 8.78 -0.71 6.56
N PRO A 31 9.04 0.60 6.40
CA PRO A 31 8.33 1.61 7.18
C PRO A 31 6.84 1.72 6.77
N ILE A 32 6.50 1.47 5.51
CA ILE A 32 5.10 1.47 5.02
C ILE A 32 4.31 0.36 5.70
N ILE A 33 4.86 -0.86 5.73
CA ILE A 33 4.21 -2.01 6.38
C ILE A 33 4.04 -1.74 7.87
N GLN A 34 5.03 -1.16 8.52
CA GLN A 34 4.95 -0.86 9.94
C GLN A 34 3.82 0.13 10.22
N GLU A 35 3.68 1.17 9.40
CA GLU A 35 2.57 2.12 9.52
C GLU A 35 1.22 1.44 9.28
N LEU A 36 1.10 0.69 8.17
CA LEU A 36 -0.12 -0.06 7.85
C LEU A 36 -0.53 -1.02 8.98
N LEU A 37 0.46 -1.70 9.58
CA LEU A 37 0.24 -2.58 10.72
C LEU A 37 -0.25 -1.79 11.96
N GLN A 38 0.26 -0.58 12.19
CA GLN A 38 -0.23 0.30 13.26
C GLN A 38 -1.65 0.81 13.00
N GLN A 39 -2.01 1.02 11.74
CA GLN A 39 -3.37 1.35 11.34
C GLN A 39 -4.31 0.14 11.31
N GLY A 40 -3.81 -1.06 11.61
CA GLY A 40 -4.59 -2.29 11.67
C GLY A 40 -4.79 -3.00 10.33
N LEU A 41 -4.12 -2.54 9.26
CA LEU A 41 -4.12 -3.19 7.95
C LEU A 41 -2.97 -4.18 7.82
N LEU A 42 -3.30 -5.45 7.69
CA LEU A 42 -2.31 -6.50 7.54
C LEU A 42 -2.04 -6.75 6.05
N VAL A 43 -0.84 -6.39 5.61
CA VAL A 43 -0.40 -6.56 4.23
C VAL A 43 0.68 -7.60 4.13
N LEU A 44 0.71 -8.33 3.01
CA LEU A 44 1.76 -9.27 2.70
C LEU A 44 2.89 -8.53 1.97
N THR A 45 4.10 -9.04 2.09
CA THR A 45 5.26 -8.50 1.39
C THR A 45 5.77 -9.54 0.42
N ALA A 46 6.30 -9.07 -0.71
CA ALA A 46 6.86 -9.89 -1.76
C ALA A 46 8.24 -9.36 -2.15
N GLY A 47 9.23 -9.66 -1.31
CA GLY A 47 10.57 -9.11 -1.44
C GLY A 47 10.72 -7.77 -0.71
N THR A 48 11.69 -6.97 -1.12
CA THR A 48 12.07 -5.72 -0.43
C THR A 48 11.20 -4.53 -0.80
N HIS A 49 10.48 -4.62 -1.93
CA HIS A 49 9.87 -3.47 -2.60
C HIS A 49 8.44 -3.72 -3.08
N VAL A 50 7.86 -4.91 -2.85
CA VAL A 50 6.50 -5.22 -3.32
C VAL A 50 5.58 -5.55 -2.16
N ILE A 51 4.44 -4.88 -2.09
CA ILE A 51 3.35 -5.11 -1.15
C ILE A 51 2.26 -5.92 -1.87
N ARG A 52 1.72 -6.94 -1.21
CA ARG A 52 0.61 -7.76 -1.69
C ARG A 52 -0.58 -7.62 -0.75
N LEU A 53 -1.70 -7.24 -1.31
CA LEU A 53 -2.99 -7.27 -0.64
C LEU A 53 -3.74 -8.49 -1.15
N ALA A 54 -4.07 -9.38 -0.22
CA ALA A 54 -4.92 -10.53 -0.46
C ALA A 54 -6.16 -10.37 0.44
N PRO A 55 -7.08 -9.47 0.08
CA PRO A 55 -8.30 -9.27 0.83
C PRO A 55 -9.19 -10.52 0.70
N SER A 56 -9.92 -10.83 1.76
CA SER A 56 -10.80 -12.01 1.83
C SER A 56 -11.84 -11.99 0.70
N LEU A 57 -12.27 -13.15 0.20
CA LEU A 57 -13.36 -13.25 -0.81
C LEU A 57 -14.69 -12.63 -0.34
N LEU A 58 -14.83 -12.36 0.95
CA LEU A 58 -16.00 -11.73 1.57
C LEU A 58 -15.88 -10.20 1.72
N ILE A 59 -14.75 -9.61 1.33
CA ILE A 59 -14.51 -8.17 1.48
C ILE A 59 -15.44 -7.36 0.57
N THR A 60 -16.01 -6.27 1.09
CA THR A 60 -16.83 -5.34 0.30
C THR A 60 -15.95 -4.32 -0.42
N LYS A 61 -16.48 -3.68 -1.46
CA LYS A 61 -15.77 -2.58 -2.14
C LYS A 61 -15.38 -1.46 -1.16
N GLU A 62 -16.25 -1.14 -0.21
CA GLU A 62 -15.99 -0.11 0.80
C GLU A 62 -14.78 -0.46 1.68
N GLU A 63 -14.62 -1.73 2.09
CA GLU A 63 -13.43 -2.15 2.83
C GLU A 63 -12.16 -2.15 1.97
N ILE A 64 -12.28 -2.41 0.67
CA ILE A 64 -11.15 -2.25 -0.28
C ILE A 64 -10.78 -0.77 -0.39
N ASP A 65 -11.76 0.13 -0.53
CA ASP A 65 -11.52 1.58 -0.57
C ASP A 65 -10.86 2.07 0.72
N GLN A 66 -11.33 1.60 1.89
CA GLN A 66 -10.65 1.90 3.15
C GLN A 66 -9.22 1.38 3.18
N ALA A 67 -8.95 0.17 2.70
CA ALA A 67 -7.59 -0.36 2.64
C ALA A 67 -6.68 0.49 1.73
N VAL A 68 -7.22 0.98 0.60
CA VAL A 68 -6.51 1.89 -0.30
C VAL A 68 -6.22 3.22 0.37
N ASP A 69 -7.20 3.80 1.08
CA ASP A 69 -7.02 5.05 1.84
C ASP A 69 -5.95 4.92 2.93
N LEU A 70 -5.90 3.78 3.63
CA LEU A 70 -4.86 3.53 4.64
C LEU A 70 -3.46 3.44 4.01
N ILE A 71 -3.35 2.83 2.83
CA ILE A 71 -2.09 2.77 2.08
C ILE A 71 -1.66 4.16 1.61
N GLU A 72 -2.59 4.97 1.13
CA GLU A 72 -2.32 6.37 0.75
C GLU A 72 -1.81 7.18 1.94
N ASN A 73 -2.47 7.08 3.09
CA ASN A 73 -2.04 7.74 4.33
C ASN A 73 -0.66 7.27 4.81
N ALA A 74 -0.38 5.97 4.70
CA ALA A 74 0.92 5.41 5.03
C ALA A 74 2.00 5.97 4.10
N LEU A 75 1.77 6.01 2.78
CA LEU A 75 2.69 6.58 1.79
C LEU A 75 2.96 8.06 2.05
N GLU A 76 1.92 8.87 2.27
CA GLU A 76 2.06 10.30 2.56
C GLU A 76 2.84 10.56 3.87
N SER A 77 2.65 9.71 4.88
CA SER A 77 3.38 9.79 6.15
C SER A 77 4.87 9.50 5.99
N ILE A 78 5.25 8.71 4.98
CA ILE A 78 6.64 8.35 4.70
C ILE A 78 7.32 9.49 3.94
N GLU A 79 6.67 10.04 2.90
CA GLU A 79 7.18 11.20 2.16
C GLU A 79 7.44 12.40 3.11
N LYS A 80 6.50 12.68 4.03
CA LYS A 80 6.67 13.75 5.03
C LYS A 80 7.82 13.49 6.00
N LYS A 81 8.20 12.22 6.24
CA LYS A 81 9.34 11.89 7.10
C LYS A 81 10.68 12.04 6.40
N GLU A 82 10.71 11.93 5.07
CA GLU A 82 11.95 11.99 4.29
C GLU A 82 12.45 13.42 4.07
N ASP A 83 11.55 14.40 3.99
CA ASP A 83 11.89 15.84 3.92
C ASP A 83 12.51 16.41 5.22
N TYR A 84 12.50 15.65 6.32
CA TYR A 84 12.99 16.08 7.64
C TYR A 84 14.35 15.50 8.05
N SER A 85 15.08 14.82 7.14
CA SER A 85 16.39 14.21 7.42
C SER A 85 17.52 14.83 6.61
#